data_AF-U6DDA8-F1
#
_entry.id   AF-U6DDA8-F1
#
_cell.length_a   1.000
_cell.length_b   1.000
_cell.length_c   1.000
_cell.angle_alpha   90.00
_cell.angle_beta   90.00
_cell.angle_gamma   90.00
#
_symmetry.space_group_name_H-M   'P 1'
#
loop_
_entity.id
_entity.type
_entity.pdbx_description
1 polymer ?
#
loop_
_entity_poly.entity_id
_entity_poly.type
_entity_poly.pdbx_seq_one_letter_code
_entity_poly.pdbx_strand_id
1 'polypeptide(L)'
;MEYFMVPTQKVPSLQHFRKTEKEVIGGLCSLANIPLTPETQRDQERRIRREIANSNERRRMQSINAGFQSLKTLIPHTDGEKLSKAAILQQTAEYIFSLEQEKTRLLQQNTQLKRFIQELSGSSPKRRRAEDKDEGIGSPDIWEDEKAEDLRREMIELRQQLDKERSVRMMLEEQVRSLEA
;
A
#
# COMPACT_ATOMS: atom_id res chain seq x y z
N MET A 1 -27.14 68.91 -3.30
CA MET A 1 -26.82 68.83 -1.86
C MET A 1 -26.35 67.41 -1.60
N GLU A 2 -25.03 67.22 -1.57
CA GLU A 2 -24.40 65.94 -1.24
C GLU A 2 -24.47 65.76 0.29
N TYR A 3 -25.20 64.73 0.74
CA TYR A 3 -25.28 64.38 2.16
C TYR A 3 -24.03 63.58 2.54
N PHE A 4 -23.14 64.20 3.31
CA PHE A 4 -21.96 63.54 3.88
C PHE A 4 -22.40 62.60 5.02
N MET A 5 -22.40 61.29 4.77
CA MET A 5 -22.63 60.28 5.82
C MET A 5 -21.34 60.03 6.60
N VAL A 6 -21.35 60.35 7.90
CA VAL A 6 -20.24 60.02 8.81
C VAL A 6 -20.31 58.52 9.16
N PRO A 7 -19.21 57.76 9.04
CA PRO A 7 -19.21 56.34 9.41
C PRO A 7 -19.45 56.15 10.91
N THR A 8 -20.48 55.39 11.27
CA THR A 8 -20.75 55.02 12.66
C THR A 8 -19.79 53.90 13.10
N GLN A 9 -18.89 54.21 14.03
CA GLN A 9 -18.08 53.19 14.70
C GLN A 9 -18.99 52.34 15.60
N LYS A 10 -19.07 51.03 15.32
CA LYS A 10 -19.82 50.08 16.16
C LYS A 10 -19.17 50.02 17.55
N VAL A 11 -19.88 50.53 18.56
CA VAL A 11 -19.48 50.42 19.96
C VAL A 11 -19.53 48.94 20.38
N PRO A 12 -18.45 48.37 20.94
CA PRO A 12 -18.46 46.98 21.40
C PRO A 12 -19.54 46.76 22.48
N SER A 13 -20.24 45.64 22.41
CA SER A 13 -21.33 45.36 23.35
C SER A 13 -20.83 45.16 24.78
N LEU A 14 -21.65 45.53 25.77
CA LEU A 14 -21.34 45.35 27.19
C LEU A 14 -21.00 43.89 27.55
N GLN A 15 -21.54 42.92 26.81
CA GLN A 15 -21.21 41.50 26.98
C GLN A 15 -19.79 41.16 26.54
N HIS A 16 -19.25 41.88 25.55
CA HIS A 16 -17.87 41.72 25.10
C HIS A 16 -16.89 42.21 26.18
N PHE A 17 -17.20 43.35 26.82
CA PHE A 17 -16.44 43.89 27.95
C PHE A 17 -16.42 42.94 29.16
N ARG A 18 -17.57 42.39 29.55
CA ARG A 18 -17.63 41.43 30.67
C ARG A 18 -16.87 40.13 30.42
N LYS A 19 -16.75 39.69 29.16
CA LYS A 19 -15.95 38.50 28.80
C LYS A 19 -14.46 38.79 28.90
N THR A 20 -14.03 39.95 28.38
CA THR A 20 -12.62 40.37 28.45
C THR A 20 -12.17 40.59 29.89
N GLU A 21 -12.98 41.21 30.74
CA GLU A 21 -12.65 41.35 32.17
C GLU A 21 -12.48 40.00 32.86
N LYS A 22 -13.38 39.03 32.60
CA LYS A 22 -13.27 37.68 33.19
C LYS A 22 -12.02 36.94 32.73
N GLU A 23 -11.62 37.09 31.47
CA GLU A 23 -10.39 36.50 30.94
C GLU A 23 -9.13 37.18 31.49
N VAL A 24 -9.13 38.51 31.62
CA VAL A 24 -8.04 39.28 32.23
C VAL A 24 -7.87 38.92 33.71
N ILE A 25 -8.96 38.88 34.46
CA ILE A 25 -8.96 38.47 35.88
C ILE A 25 -8.50 37.01 36.01
N GLY A 26 -8.97 36.11 35.15
CA GLY A 26 -8.52 34.72 35.12
C GLY A 26 -7.02 34.58 34.84
N GLY A 27 -6.48 35.36 33.90
CA GLY A 27 -5.06 35.40 33.58
C GLY A 27 -4.18 35.95 34.70
N LEU A 28 -4.64 37.00 35.40
CA LEU A 28 -3.94 37.57 36.56
C LEU A 28 -3.91 36.61 37.76
N CYS A 29 -5.00 35.89 38.02
CA CYS A 29 -5.04 34.90 39.10
C CYS A 29 -4.08 33.72 38.87
N SER A 30 -3.93 33.26 37.62
CA SER A 30 -2.97 32.19 37.27
C SER A 30 -1.50 32.62 37.42
N LEU A 31 -1.18 33.89 37.22
CA LEU A 31 0.19 34.43 37.37
C LEU A 31 0.56 34.69 38.84
N ALA A 32 -0.42 34.94 39.70
CA ALA A 32 -0.21 35.35 41.09
C ALA A 32 -0.28 34.19 42.11
N ASN A 33 -0.37 32.92 41.68
CA ASN A 33 -0.58 31.75 42.56
C ASN A 33 -1.76 31.92 43.54
N ILE A 34 -2.78 32.68 43.15
CA ILE A 34 -4.00 32.86 43.95
C ILE A 34 -4.85 31.61 43.76
N PRO A 35 -5.34 30.96 44.85
CA PRO A 35 -6.20 29.79 44.72
C PRO A 35 -7.43 30.13 43.87
N LEU A 36 -7.49 29.53 42.68
CA LEU A 36 -8.65 29.60 41.80
C LEU A 36 -9.88 29.12 42.58
N THR A 37 -10.98 29.86 42.50
CA THR A 37 -12.24 29.39 43.08
C THR A 37 -12.59 28.02 42.47
N PRO A 38 -13.24 27.10 43.19
CA PRO A 38 -13.58 25.77 42.67
C PRO A 38 -14.35 25.80 41.34
N GLU A 39 -15.10 26.87 41.08
CA GLU A 39 -15.76 27.12 39.79
C GLU A 39 -14.77 27.40 38.66
N THR A 40 -13.79 28.28 38.89
CA THR A 40 -12.75 28.60 37.90
C THR A 40 -11.81 27.43 37.60
N GLN A 41 -11.49 26.58 38.59
CA GLN A 41 -10.73 25.36 38.37
C GLN A 41 -11.46 24.37 37.46
N ARG A 42 -12.77 24.18 37.68
CA ARG A 42 -13.62 23.33 36.82
C ARG A 42 -13.70 23.87 35.39
N ASP A 43 -13.78 25.19 35.23
CA ASP A 43 -13.83 25.81 33.91
C ASP A 43 -12.47 25.71 33.18
N GLN A 44 -11.35 25.85 33.89
CA GLN A 44 -10.02 25.61 33.34
C GLN A 44 -9.85 24.15 32.91
N GLU A 45 -10.31 23.19 33.73
CA GLU A 45 -10.24 21.78 33.37
C GLU A 45 -11.13 21.46 32.15
N ARG A 46 -12.33 22.03 32.07
CA ARG A 46 -13.17 21.93 30.87
C ARG A 46 -12.49 22.51 29.64
N ARG A 47 -11.78 23.63 29.78
CA ARG A 47 -11.01 24.25 28.70
C ARG A 47 -9.87 23.34 28.24
N ILE A 48 -9.09 22.79 29.17
CA ILE A 48 -8.00 21.84 28.85
C ILE A 48 -8.55 20.61 28.11
N ARG A 49 -9.65 20.01 28.58
CA ARG A 49 -10.27 18.86 27.91
C ARG A 49 -10.71 19.19 26.48
N ARG A 50 -11.26 20.39 26.25
CA ARG A 50 -11.62 20.87 24.90
C ARG A 50 -10.39 21.08 24.03
N GLU A 51 -9.32 21.65 24.57
CA GLU A 51 -8.07 21.86 23.83
C GLU A 51 -7.42 20.54 23.41
N ILE A 52 -7.42 19.52 24.28
CA ILE A 52 -6.95 18.17 23.96
C ILE A 52 -7.81 17.55 22.85
N ALA A 53 -9.14 17.63 22.95
CA ALA A 53 -10.05 17.12 21.93
C ALA A 53 -9.83 17.79 20.56
N ASN A 54 -9.67 19.12 20.55
CA ASN A 54 -9.39 19.89 19.33
C ASN A 54 -8.03 19.53 18.72
N SER A 55 -7.01 19.34 19.55
CA SER A 55 -5.68 18.89 19.12
C SER A 55 -5.73 17.51 18.45
N ASN A 56 -6.49 16.58 19.07
CA ASN A 56 -6.70 15.25 18.52
C ASN A 56 -7.42 15.28 17.17
N GLU A 57 -8.49 16.08 17.02
CA GLU A 57 -9.18 16.19 15.73
C GLU A 57 -8.31 16.83 14.64
N ARG A 58 -7.49 17.82 15.00
CA ARG A 58 -6.51 18.41 14.07
C ARG A 58 -5.54 17.35 13.56
N ARG A 59 -5.00 16.52 14.46
CA ARG A 59 -4.09 15.41 14.08
C ARG A 59 -4.80 14.39 13.19
N ARG A 60 -6.04 14.01 13.53
CA ARG A 60 -6.86 13.11 12.71
C ARG A 60 -7.05 13.69 11.30
N MET A 61 -7.43 14.96 11.20
CA MET A 61 -7.65 15.63 9.92
C MET A 61 -6.36 15.74 9.09
N GLN A 62 -5.22 16.00 9.74
CA GLN A 62 -3.90 16.01 9.08
C GLN A 62 -3.57 14.63 8.49
N SER A 63 -3.77 13.55 9.26
CA SER A 63 -3.55 12.18 8.78
C SER A 63 -4.45 11.83 7.58
N ILE A 64 -5.73 12.17 7.67
CA ILE A 64 -6.68 11.98 6.56
C ILE A 64 -6.21 12.75 5.32
N ASN A 65 -5.83 14.02 5.47
CA ASN A 65 -5.37 14.84 4.35
C ASN A 65 -4.07 14.31 3.73
N ALA A 66 -3.15 13.80 4.56
CA ALA A 66 -1.94 13.13 4.07
C ALA A 66 -2.30 11.88 3.25
N GLY A 67 -3.24 11.06 3.74
CA GLY A 67 -3.75 9.89 3.00
C GLY A 67 -4.34 10.26 1.63
N PHE A 68 -5.10 11.35 1.53
CA PHE A 68 -5.61 11.86 0.25
C PHE A 68 -4.49 12.28 -0.71
N GLN A 69 -3.41 12.89 -0.21
CA GLN A 69 -2.27 13.25 -1.06
C GLN A 69 -1.54 12.01 -1.56
N SER A 70 -1.28 11.03 -0.69
CA SER A 70 -0.68 9.76 -1.11
C SER A 70 -1.54 9.05 -2.15
N LEU A 71 -2.85 8.97 -1.93
CA LEU A 71 -3.76 8.32 -2.88
C LEU A 71 -3.75 9.03 -4.24
N LYS A 72 -3.72 10.35 -4.25
CA LYS A 72 -3.62 11.15 -5.48
C LYS A 72 -2.39 10.76 -6.30
N THR A 73 -1.24 10.50 -5.68
CA THR A 73 -0.02 10.11 -6.41
C THR A 73 -0.11 8.76 -7.13
N LEU A 74 -1.06 7.89 -6.76
CA LEU A 74 -1.20 6.55 -7.32
C LEU A 74 -2.19 6.48 -8.49
N ILE A 75 -3.03 7.51 -8.66
CA ILE A 75 -3.99 7.58 -9.76
C ILE A 75 -3.37 8.36 -10.94
N PRO A 76 -3.69 8.01 -12.20
CA PRO A 76 -3.23 8.78 -13.35
C PRO A 76 -3.79 10.21 -13.30
N HIS A 77 -2.90 11.21 -13.25
CA HIS A 77 -3.25 12.63 -13.27
C HIS A 77 -2.05 13.46 -13.73
N THR A 78 -2.27 14.74 -14.00
CA THR A 78 -1.17 15.64 -14.40
C THR A 78 -0.47 16.26 -13.19
N ASP A 79 0.86 16.41 -13.25
CA ASP A 79 1.61 17.03 -12.17
C ASP A 79 1.15 18.46 -11.91
N GLY A 80 0.89 18.78 -10.64
CA GLY A 80 0.36 20.08 -10.23
C GLY A 80 -1.17 20.24 -10.39
N GLU A 81 -1.88 19.23 -10.91
CA GLU A 81 -3.34 19.25 -11.01
C GLU A 81 -4.02 19.31 -9.65
N LYS A 82 -5.05 20.14 -9.49
CA LYS A 82 -5.80 20.26 -8.24
C LYS A 82 -7.07 19.40 -8.29
N LEU A 83 -7.02 18.25 -7.62
CA LEU A 83 -8.17 17.37 -7.48
C LEU A 83 -8.88 17.59 -6.14
N SER A 84 -10.21 17.58 -6.16
CA SER A 84 -11.02 17.57 -4.94
C SER A 84 -10.99 16.18 -4.27
N LYS A 85 -11.33 16.10 -2.98
CA LYS A 85 -11.41 14.80 -2.27
C LYS A 85 -12.37 13.83 -2.94
N ALA A 86 -13.52 14.33 -3.41
CA ALA A 86 -14.50 13.52 -4.13
C ALA A 86 -13.95 13.02 -5.48
N ALA A 87 -13.25 13.89 -6.22
CA ALA A 87 -12.62 13.50 -7.49
C ALA A 87 -11.54 12.44 -7.28
N ILE A 88 -10.70 12.58 -6.25
CA ILE A 88 -9.68 11.56 -5.91
C ILE A 88 -10.36 10.21 -5.65
N LEU A 89 -11.43 10.17 -4.84
CA LEU A 89 -12.14 8.92 -4.55
C LEU A 89 -12.78 8.32 -5.81
N GLN A 90 -13.44 9.13 -6.64
CA GLN A 90 -14.08 8.68 -7.86
C GLN A 90 -13.07 8.11 -8.86
N GLN A 91 -12.00 8.86 -9.16
CA GLN A 91 -10.95 8.41 -10.07
C GLN A 91 -10.21 7.19 -9.54
N THR A 92 -10.02 7.09 -8.22
CA THR A 92 -9.45 5.87 -7.60
C THR A 92 -10.33 4.66 -7.87
N ALA A 93 -11.64 4.77 -7.66
CA ALA A 93 -12.56 3.66 -7.89
C ALA A 93 -12.58 3.22 -9.36
N GLU A 94 -12.64 4.18 -10.28
CA GLU A 94 -12.58 3.93 -11.73
C GLU A 94 -11.26 3.29 -12.14
N TYR A 95 -10.14 3.73 -11.56
CA TYR A 95 -8.82 3.20 -11.86
C TYR A 95 -8.66 1.77 -11.34
N ILE A 96 -9.13 1.47 -10.12
CA ILE A 96 -9.16 0.10 -9.59
C ILE A 96 -9.96 -0.82 -10.53
N PHE A 97 -11.18 -0.41 -10.90
CA PHE A 97 -12.02 -1.19 -11.81
C PHE A 97 -11.36 -1.43 -13.18
N SER A 98 -10.64 -0.43 -13.69
CA SER A 98 -9.89 -0.55 -14.94
C SER A 98 -8.72 -1.54 -14.82
N LEU A 99 -7.97 -1.47 -13.72
CA LEU A 99 -6.87 -2.39 -13.43
C LEU A 99 -7.36 -3.83 -13.26
N GLU A 100 -8.52 -4.05 -12.64
CA GLU A 100 -9.13 -5.37 -12.48
C GLU A 100 -9.54 -6.00 -13.81
N GLN A 101 -10.12 -5.20 -14.71
CA GLN A 101 -10.46 -5.64 -16.06
C GLN A 101 -9.21 -6.00 -16.86
N GLU A 102 -8.18 -5.14 -16.83
CA GLU A 102 -6.94 -5.38 -17.56
C GLU A 102 -6.19 -6.61 -17.01
N LYS A 103 -6.16 -6.80 -15.68
CA LYS A 103 -5.65 -8.03 -15.05
C LYS A 103 -6.34 -9.27 -15.60
N THR A 104 -7.68 -9.25 -15.68
CA THR A 104 -8.46 -10.39 -16.18
C THR A 104 -8.14 -10.68 -17.65
N ARG A 105 -8.05 -9.63 -18.47
CA ARG A 105 -7.66 -9.74 -19.88
C ARG A 105 -6.26 -10.32 -20.04
N LEU A 106 -5.28 -9.82 -19.30
CA LEU A 106 -3.90 -10.31 -19.34
C LEU A 106 -3.79 -11.77 -18.87
N LEU A 107 -4.57 -12.19 -17.88
CA LEU A 107 -4.63 -13.59 -17.44
C LEU A 107 -5.19 -14.51 -18.52
N GLN A 108 -6.24 -14.07 -19.25
CA GLN A 108 -6.77 -14.82 -20.39
C GLN A 108 -5.74 -14.96 -21.51
N GLN A 109 -5.06 -13.86 -21.86
CA GLN A 109 -3.98 -13.87 -22.86
C GLN A 109 -2.84 -14.79 -22.44
N ASN A 110 -2.39 -14.72 -21.19
CA ASN A 110 -1.35 -15.62 -20.67
C ASN A 110 -1.77 -17.08 -20.71
N THR A 111 -3.03 -17.38 -20.42
CA THR A 111 -3.56 -18.75 -20.50
C THR A 111 -3.54 -19.26 -21.94
N GLN A 112 -3.93 -18.42 -22.91
CA GLN A 112 -3.86 -18.75 -24.33
C GLN A 112 -2.42 -18.96 -24.80
N LEU A 113 -1.50 -18.06 -24.43
CA LEU A 113 -0.08 -18.18 -24.77
C LEU A 113 0.55 -19.46 -24.20
N LYS A 114 0.23 -19.81 -22.94
CA LYS A 114 0.67 -21.07 -22.33
C LYS A 114 0.18 -22.29 -23.11
N ARG A 115 -1.08 -22.28 -23.59
CA ARG A 115 -1.61 -23.35 -24.45
C ARG A 115 -0.87 -23.44 -25.78
N PHE A 116 -0.64 -22.32 -26.46
CA PHE A 116 0.14 -22.29 -27.70
C PHE A 116 1.55 -22.86 -27.50
N ILE A 117 2.22 -22.48 -26.41
CA ILE A 117 3.56 -23.02 -26.08
C ILE A 117 3.49 -24.53 -25.86
N GLN A 118 2.49 -25.04 -25.14
CA GLN A 118 2.30 -26.48 -24.93
C GLN A 118 2.06 -27.25 -26.24
N GLU A 119 1.29 -26.67 -27.15
CA GLU A 119 1.03 -27.25 -28.48
C GLU A 119 2.31 -27.27 -29.34
N LEU A 120 3.10 -26.19 -29.31
CA LEU A 120 4.36 -26.05 -30.04
C LEU A 120 5.50 -26.91 -29.46
N SER A 121 5.54 -27.11 -28.15
CA SER A 121 6.57 -27.91 -27.47
C SER A 121 6.37 -29.42 -27.62
N GLY A 122 5.33 -29.88 -28.34
CA GLY A 122 5.12 -31.28 -28.67
C GLY A 122 4.75 -32.18 -27.48
N SER A 123 4.48 -31.61 -26.30
CA SER A 123 4.01 -32.37 -25.14
C SER A 123 2.52 -32.70 -25.30
N SER A 124 2.25 -33.73 -26.10
CA SER A 124 0.90 -34.30 -26.24
C SER A 124 0.42 -34.79 -24.87
N PRO A 125 -0.77 -34.37 -24.36
CA PRO A 125 -1.30 -34.78 -23.04
C PRO A 125 -1.71 -36.26 -22.92
N LYS A 126 -1.06 -37.18 -23.64
CA LYS A 126 -1.36 -38.62 -23.66
C LYS A 126 -0.23 -39.42 -23.00
N ARG A 127 0.07 -39.14 -21.73
CA ARG A 127 0.80 -40.08 -20.86
C ARG A 127 0.63 -39.78 -19.37
N ARG A 128 -0.61 -39.66 -18.90
CA ARG A 128 -0.96 -39.92 -17.49
C ARG A 128 -2.21 -40.81 -17.45
N ARG A 129 -2.07 -42.04 -17.94
CA ARG A 129 -2.86 -43.16 -17.44
C ARG A 129 -1.98 -43.86 -16.42
N ALA A 130 -2.22 -43.62 -15.15
CA ALA A 130 -2.11 -44.56 -14.04
C ALA A 130 -2.06 -43.77 -12.73
N GLU A 131 -3.04 -44.09 -11.88
CA GLU A 131 -2.99 -44.07 -10.42
C GLU A 131 -3.33 -42.75 -9.69
N ASP A 132 -4.58 -42.78 -9.20
CA ASP A 132 -5.00 -42.53 -7.82
C ASP A 132 -5.02 -41.11 -7.22
N LYS A 133 -6.17 -40.88 -6.58
CA LYS A 133 -6.53 -39.92 -5.53
C LYS A 133 -7.12 -38.59 -5.99
N ASP A 134 -8.45 -38.60 -5.99
CA ASP A 134 -9.32 -37.56 -5.46
C ASP A 134 -8.72 -36.93 -4.17
N GLU A 135 -7.97 -35.84 -4.31
CA GLU A 135 -7.88 -34.81 -3.29
C GLU A 135 -8.09 -33.44 -3.93
N GLY A 136 -8.97 -32.68 -3.29
CA GLY A 136 -9.60 -31.49 -3.84
C GLY A 136 -8.69 -30.29 -4.07
N ILE A 137 -9.22 -29.38 -4.89
CA ILE A 137 -8.98 -27.92 -4.93
C ILE A 137 -7.51 -27.52 -4.68
N GLY A 138 -6.71 -27.58 -5.75
CA GLY A 138 -5.31 -27.15 -5.73
C GLY A 138 -5.13 -25.65 -5.47
N SER A 139 -4.43 -25.34 -4.38
CA SER A 139 -3.88 -24.03 -4.04
C SER A 139 -2.85 -23.55 -5.09
N PRO A 140 -2.64 -22.22 -5.22
CA PRO A 140 -1.67 -21.62 -6.15
C PRO A 140 -0.20 -22.06 -5.99
N ASP A 141 0.19 -22.74 -4.91
CA ASP A 141 1.58 -23.17 -4.62
C ASP A 141 2.10 -24.31 -5.52
N ILE A 142 1.24 -25.02 -6.25
CA ILE A 142 1.64 -26.20 -7.05
C ILE A 142 2.62 -25.81 -8.18
N TRP A 143 2.56 -24.57 -8.68
CA TRP A 143 3.38 -24.12 -9.80
C TRP A 143 4.86 -23.92 -9.43
N GLU A 144 5.15 -23.56 -8.18
CA GLU A 144 6.54 -23.44 -7.71
C GLU A 144 7.16 -24.83 -7.45
N ASP A 145 6.33 -25.78 -6.98
CA ASP A 145 6.78 -27.14 -6.70
C ASP A 145 7.05 -27.93 -8.00
N GLU A 146 6.21 -27.81 -9.03
CA GLU A 146 6.47 -28.43 -10.35
C GLU A 146 7.77 -27.92 -10.98
N LYS A 147 8.05 -26.61 -10.88
CA LYS A 147 9.30 -26.02 -11.38
C LYS A 147 10.51 -26.49 -10.58
N ALA A 148 10.36 -26.66 -9.26
CA ALA A 148 11.41 -27.20 -8.40
C ALA A 148 11.71 -28.67 -8.71
N GLU A 149 10.69 -29.47 -9.03
CA GLU A 149 10.86 -30.86 -9.46
C GLU A 149 11.57 -30.97 -10.81
N ASP A 150 11.24 -30.11 -11.77
CA ASP A 150 11.90 -30.09 -13.09
C ASP A 150 13.38 -29.74 -12.95
N LEU A 151 13.72 -28.73 -12.15
CA LEU A 151 15.12 -28.37 -11.86
C LEU A 151 15.87 -29.50 -11.14
N ARG A 152 15.20 -30.25 -10.25
CA ARG A 152 15.79 -31.43 -9.59
C ARG A 152 16.07 -32.56 -10.59
N ARG A 153 15.14 -32.83 -11.52
CA ARG A 153 15.32 -33.82 -12.59
C ARG A 153 16.51 -33.45 -13.48
N GLU A 154 16.58 -32.20 -13.94
CA GLU A 154 17.67 -31.70 -14.76
C GLU A 154 19.03 -31.78 -14.03
N MET A 155 19.07 -31.46 -12.74
CA MET A 155 20.28 -31.61 -11.91
C MET A 155 20.76 -33.06 -11.82
N ILE A 156 19.85 -34.03 -11.75
CA ILE A 156 20.20 -35.46 -11.71
C ILE A 156 20.76 -35.90 -13.07
N GLU A 157 20.14 -35.48 -14.17
CA GLU A 157 20.61 -35.82 -15.52
C GLU A 157 21.99 -35.23 -15.81
N LEU A 158 22.23 -33.96 -15.45
CA LEU A 158 23.54 -33.31 -15.62
C LEU A 158 24.62 -34.01 -14.80
N ARG A 159 24.31 -34.49 -13.58
CA ARG A 159 25.24 -35.28 -12.77
C ARG A 159 25.59 -36.61 -13.44
N GLN A 160 24.59 -37.32 -13.96
CA GLN A 160 24.82 -38.57 -14.68
C GLN A 160 25.65 -38.36 -15.96
N GLN A 161 25.43 -37.26 -16.68
CA GLN A 161 26.26 -36.90 -17.84
C GLN A 161 27.70 -36.62 -17.45
N LEU A 162 27.92 -35.86 -16.36
CA LEU A 162 29.26 -35.57 -15.86
C LEU A 162 30.01 -36.83 -15.43
N ASP A 163 29.33 -37.77 -14.77
CA ASP A 163 29.94 -39.04 -14.34
C ASP A 163 30.30 -39.93 -15.54
N LYS A 164 29.46 -39.96 -16.58
CA LYS A 164 29.77 -40.63 -17.85
C LYS A 164 30.98 -40.00 -18.53
N GLU A 165 31.04 -38.67 -18.58
CA GLU A 165 32.13 -37.92 -19.20
C GLU A 165 33.46 -38.18 -18.48
N ARG A 166 33.44 -38.18 -17.14
CA ARG A 166 34.60 -38.55 -16.30
C ARG A 166 35.07 -39.99 -16.53
N SER A 167 34.14 -40.93 -16.63
CA SER A 167 34.45 -42.34 -16.90
C SER A 167 35.09 -42.52 -18.27
N VAL A 168 34.53 -41.89 -19.30
CA VAL A 168 35.09 -41.90 -20.66
C VAL A 168 36.47 -41.24 -20.67
N ARG A 169 36.65 -40.11 -20.00
CA ARG A 169 37.94 -39.44 -19.90
C ARG A 169 39.00 -40.33 -19.24
N MET A 170 38.65 -40.99 -18.14
CA MET A 170 39.56 -41.93 -17.46
C MET A 170 39.98 -43.08 -18.38
N MET A 171 39.03 -43.68 -19.12
CA MET A 171 39.35 -44.74 -20.09
C MET A 171 40.27 -44.25 -21.22
N LEU A 172 40.03 -43.04 -21.74
CA LEU A 172 40.88 -42.46 -22.78
C LEU A 172 42.28 -42.12 -22.25
N GLU A 173 42.39 -41.58 -21.04
CA GLU A 173 43.66 -41.31 -20.37
C GLU A 173 44.48 -42.60 -20.15
N GLU A 174 43.82 -43.71 -19.80
CA GLU A 174 44.46 -45.02 -19.66
C GLU A 174 44.93 -45.57 -21.02
N GLN A 175 44.11 -45.47 -22.06
CA GLN A 175 44.50 -45.86 -23.42
C GLN A 175 45.69 -45.04 -23.94
N VAL A 176 45.67 -43.71 -23.77
CA VAL A 176 46.78 -42.83 -24.14
C VAL A 176 48.06 -43.26 -23.41
N ARG A 177 47.99 -43.47 -22.10
CA ARG A 177 49.14 -43.92 -21.30
C ARG A 177 49.68 -45.28 -21.79
N SER A 178 48.81 -46.18 -22.24
CA SER A 178 49.23 -47.49 -22.78
C SER A 178 49.90 -47.40 -24.16
N LEU A 179 49.58 -46.37 -24.95
CA LEU A 179 50.16 -46.14 -26.27
C LEU A 179 51.48 -45.34 -26.21
N GLU A 180 51.71 -44.61 -25.11
CA GLU A 180 52.92 -43.83 -24.85
C GLU A 180 54.03 -44.62 -24.12
N ALA A 181 53.76 -45.88 -23.72
CA ALA A 181 54.70 -46.80 -23.08
C ALA A 181 55.28 -47.83 -24.08
#